data_AF-A0A7C5K8F4-F1
#
_entry.id   AF-A0A7C5K8F4-F1
#
_cell.length_a   1.000
_cell.length_b   1.000
_cell.length_c   1.000
_cell.angle_alpha   90.00
_cell.angle_beta   90.00
_cell.angle_gamma   90.00
#
_symmetry.space_group_name_H-M   'P 1'
#
loop_
_entity.id
_entity.type
_entity.pdbx_description
1 polymer ?
#
loop_
_entity_poly.entity_id
_entity_poly.type
_entity_poly.pdbx_seq_one_letter_code
_entity_poly.pdbx_strand_id
1 'polypeptide(L)'
;MKKEIKKVESKYVWKESDLNLVNSDVPIEKLPGVIKEKIKRIAELNNLPPTGITILGGRIYVNRTGLDTRLKRKEVEEGRRVKRIQSYPLERPTQKNNYLAGFKCVIEFEDDTEREKKRAEVVIEAVKNNKSPEEIEKILEVSGLTPPVYSAEGWCSPKSSKAIAYEYQYSEEQQKKVPSSILVENVIMMAETKAQNRAIRLATGTGITSLEEVIYSEPEEPKREEVKKPTIDVDIFEKKEGEKK
;
A
#
# COMPACT_ATOMS: atom_id res chain seq x y z
N MET A 1 -0.44 6.09 -24.05
CA MET A 1 0.57 6.83 -23.26
C MET A 1 0.62 6.25 -21.85
N LYS A 2 1.68 5.52 -21.49
CA LYS A 2 1.89 5.03 -20.12
C LYS A 2 2.21 6.23 -19.23
N LYS A 3 1.27 6.65 -18.38
CA LYS A 3 1.57 7.60 -17.30
C LYS A 3 2.46 6.88 -16.31
N GLU A 4 3.76 7.16 -16.34
CA GLU A 4 4.66 6.80 -15.25
C GLU A 4 4.10 7.38 -13.96
N ILE A 5 3.64 6.50 -13.07
CA ILE A 5 3.31 6.85 -11.70
C ILE A 5 4.66 7.14 -11.04
N LYS A 6 5.07 8.41 -11.05
CA LYS A 6 6.20 8.86 -10.26
C LYS A 6 5.89 8.50 -8.81
N LYS A 7 6.67 7.57 -8.26
CA LYS A 7 6.66 7.22 -6.84
C LYS A 7 7.10 8.49 -6.11
N VAL A 8 6.12 9.27 -5.61
CA VAL A 8 6.42 10.43 -4.78
C VAL A 8 6.87 9.88 -3.44
N GLU A 9 8.17 9.66 -3.29
CA GLU A 9 8.75 9.50 -1.96
C GLU A 9 8.43 10.78 -1.20
N SER A 10 7.58 10.64 -0.18
CA SER A 10 7.10 11.74 0.63
C SER A 10 8.29 12.45 1.27
N LYS A 11 8.67 13.62 0.73
CA LYS A 11 9.56 14.62 1.37
C LYS A 11 8.92 15.27 2.62
N TYR A 12 8.16 14.52 3.40
CA TYR A 12 7.59 14.98 4.66
C TYR A 12 8.51 14.50 5.78
N VAL A 13 9.48 15.35 6.15
CA VAL A 13 10.37 15.09 7.29
C VAL A 13 9.57 15.30 8.57
N TRP A 14 9.35 14.23 9.33
CA TRP A 14 8.68 14.24 10.62
C TRP A 14 9.71 14.41 11.74
N LYS A 15 9.42 15.28 12.73
CA LYS A 15 10.24 15.37 13.93
C LYS A 15 9.90 14.20 14.86
N GLU A 16 10.86 13.75 15.65
CA GLU A 16 10.69 12.63 16.59
C GLU A 16 9.54 12.86 17.60
N SER A 17 9.31 14.12 18.01
CA SER A 17 8.16 14.54 18.79
C SER A 17 6.81 14.33 18.08
N ASP A 18 6.78 14.55 16.77
CA ASP A 18 5.58 14.36 15.96
C ASP A 18 5.27 12.87 15.78
N LEU A 19 6.31 12.01 15.74
CA LEU A 19 6.19 10.56 15.61
C LEU A 19 5.52 9.92 16.84
N ASN A 20 5.89 10.36 18.04
CA ASN A 20 5.35 9.81 19.29
C ASN A 20 3.84 10.07 19.45
N LEU A 21 3.35 11.20 18.97
CA LEU A 21 1.94 11.58 19.00
C LEU A 21 1.09 10.87 17.95
N VAL A 22 1.74 10.35 16.92
CA VAL A 22 1.10 9.71 15.77
C VAL A 22 1.09 8.18 15.89
N ASN A 23 2.07 7.62 16.60
CA ASN A 23 2.13 6.19 16.91
C ASN A 23 1.19 5.77 18.05
N SER A 24 0.52 6.73 18.68
CA SER A 24 -0.54 6.49 19.66
C SER A 24 -1.89 6.59 18.97
N ASP A 25 -2.88 5.77 19.38
CA ASP A 25 -4.27 5.80 18.88
C ASP A 25 -4.99 7.09 19.31
N VAL A 26 -4.47 8.23 18.89
CA VAL A 26 -4.96 9.57 19.22
C VAL A 26 -5.84 10.02 18.07
N PRO A 27 -7.15 10.25 18.30
CA PRO A 27 -8.05 10.80 17.29
C PRO A 27 -7.48 12.08 16.67
N ILE A 28 -7.74 12.31 15.38
CA ILE A 28 -7.23 13.49 14.66
C ILE A 28 -7.61 14.78 15.40
N GLU A 29 -8.77 14.84 16.06
CA GLU A 29 -9.20 16.01 16.84
C GLU A 29 -8.31 16.31 18.05
N LYS A 30 -7.58 15.33 18.56
CA LYS A 30 -6.67 15.45 19.71
C LYS A 30 -5.20 15.69 19.30
N LEU A 31 -4.89 15.67 17.99
CA LEU A 31 -3.55 15.99 17.50
C LEU A 31 -3.23 17.49 17.61
N PRO A 32 -1.95 17.86 17.80
CA PRO A 32 -1.50 19.26 17.75
C PRO A 32 -1.89 19.95 16.44
N GLY A 33 -2.14 21.26 16.50
CA GLY A 33 -2.54 22.06 15.34
C GLY A 33 -1.61 21.94 14.13
N VAL A 34 -0.29 21.90 14.37
CA VAL A 34 0.73 21.74 13.32
C VAL A 34 0.59 20.42 12.56
N ILE A 35 0.25 19.33 13.24
CA ILE A 35 0.06 18.01 12.61
C ILE A 35 -1.24 18.00 11.82
N LYS A 36 -2.32 18.59 12.37
CA LYS A 36 -3.60 18.75 11.65
C LYS A 36 -3.45 19.55 10.35
N GLU A 37 -2.71 20.64 10.37
CA GLU A 37 -2.44 21.45 9.17
C GLU A 37 -1.62 20.68 8.13
N LYS A 38 -0.59 19.93 8.56
CA LYS A 38 0.16 19.04 7.67
C LYS A 38 -0.77 18.01 7.01
N ILE A 39 -1.63 17.34 7.79
CA ILE A 39 -2.60 16.36 7.28
C ILE A 39 -3.55 16.99 6.26
N LYS A 40 -4.12 18.16 6.57
CA LYS A 40 -5.01 18.90 5.65
C LYS A 40 -4.31 19.21 4.33
N ARG A 41 -3.08 19.73 4.37
CA ARG A 41 -2.31 20.06 3.17
C ARG A 41 -2.00 18.83 2.32
N ILE A 42 -1.65 17.71 2.95
CA ILE A 42 -1.41 16.44 2.23
C ILE A 42 -2.71 15.93 1.60
N ALA A 43 -3.81 16.01 2.33
CA ALA A 43 -5.12 15.61 1.85
C ALA A 43 -5.56 16.44 0.63
N GLU A 44 -5.39 17.76 0.68
CA GLU A 44 -5.66 18.68 -0.43
C GLU A 44 -4.81 18.34 -1.67
N LEU A 45 -3.50 18.16 -1.50
CA LEU A 45 -2.60 17.83 -2.62
C LEU A 45 -2.94 16.51 -3.31
N ASN A 46 -3.57 15.57 -2.61
CA ASN A 46 -3.95 14.25 -3.13
C ASN A 46 -5.45 14.13 -3.41
N ASN A 47 -6.22 15.22 -3.29
CA ASN A 47 -7.69 15.23 -3.41
C ASN A 47 -8.41 14.22 -2.49
N LEU A 48 -7.81 13.93 -1.34
CA LEU A 48 -8.35 13.03 -0.33
C LEU A 48 -9.09 13.80 0.78
N PRO A 49 -10.03 13.18 1.49
CA PRO A 49 -10.53 13.74 2.73
C PRO A 49 -9.44 13.65 3.82
N PRO A 50 -9.30 14.64 4.73
CA PRO A 50 -8.36 14.57 5.84
C PRO A 50 -8.54 13.34 6.73
N THR A 51 -9.78 12.88 6.91
CA THR A 51 -10.13 11.64 7.64
C THR A 51 -9.67 10.36 6.93
N GLY A 52 -9.34 10.47 5.64
CA GLY A 52 -8.78 9.38 4.86
C GLY A 52 -7.28 9.19 5.06
N ILE A 53 -6.61 10.10 5.77
CA ILE A 53 -5.17 10.07 6.02
C ILE A 53 -4.91 9.39 7.36
N THR A 54 -4.12 8.33 7.32
CA THR A 54 -3.60 7.63 8.50
C THR A 54 -2.10 7.85 8.56
N ILE A 55 -1.53 8.07 9.73
CA ILE A 55 -0.07 8.13 9.89
C ILE A 55 0.35 7.05 10.87
N LEU A 56 1.31 6.22 10.49
CA LEU A 56 1.81 5.11 11.31
C LEU A 56 3.34 5.01 11.15
N GLY A 57 4.07 4.94 12.26
CA GLY A 57 5.55 4.88 12.23
C GLY A 57 6.17 6.08 11.53
N GLY A 58 5.50 7.25 11.56
CA GLY A 58 5.94 8.45 10.84
C GLY A 58 5.71 8.47 9.35
N ARG A 59 5.02 7.47 8.81
CA ARG A 59 4.71 7.39 7.38
C ARG A 59 3.23 7.65 7.17
N ILE A 60 2.93 8.35 6.09
CA ILE A 60 1.57 8.72 5.72
C ILE A 60 0.99 7.62 4.82
N TYR A 61 -0.23 7.21 5.14
CA TYR A 61 -1.01 6.23 4.42
C TYR A 61 -2.41 6.76 4.15
N VAL A 62 -3.09 6.13 3.20
CA VAL A 62 -4.50 6.35 2.93
C VAL A 62 -5.29 5.12 3.40
N ASN A 63 -6.34 5.34 4.18
CA ASN A 63 -7.23 4.26 4.59
C ASN A 63 -8.30 3.99 3.52
N ARG A 64 -9.05 2.89 3.69
CA ARG A 64 -10.12 2.50 2.77
C ARG A 64 -11.18 3.58 2.59
N THR A 65 -11.61 4.24 3.67
CA THR A 65 -12.62 5.32 3.62
C THR A 65 -12.15 6.50 2.75
N GLY A 66 -10.86 6.86 2.84
CA GLY A 66 -10.26 7.89 2.00
C GLY A 66 -10.28 7.53 0.52
N LEU A 67 -9.93 6.28 0.19
CA LEU A 67 -9.97 5.75 -1.17
C LEU A 67 -11.39 5.70 -1.74
N ASP A 68 -12.34 5.18 -0.98
CA ASP A 68 -13.75 5.08 -1.40
C ASP A 68 -14.36 6.48 -1.64
N THR A 69 -14.03 7.45 -0.80
CA THR A 69 -14.48 8.84 -0.96
C THR A 69 -13.90 9.46 -2.23
N ARG A 70 -12.61 9.23 -2.50
CA ARG A 70 -11.97 9.73 -3.73
C ARG A 70 -12.55 9.06 -4.97
N LEU A 71 -12.85 7.76 -4.92
CA LEU A 71 -13.50 7.03 -6.00
C LEU A 71 -14.86 7.66 -6.33
N LYS A 72 -15.69 7.91 -5.30
CA LYS A 72 -16.98 8.61 -5.47
C LYS A 72 -16.84 10.01 -6.06
N ARG A 73 -15.83 10.78 -5.63
CA ARG A 73 -15.56 12.09 -6.21
C ARG A 73 -15.18 11.99 -7.69
N LYS A 74 -14.37 10.99 -8.07
CA LYS A 74 -14.03 10.74 -9.48
C LYS A 74 -15.27 10.42 -10.30
N GLU A 75 -16.24 9.67 -9.75
CA GLU A 75 -17.50 9.39 -10.45
C GLU A 75 -18.26 10.69 -10.81
N VAL A 76 -18.25 11.67 -9.90
CA VAL A 76 -18.86 13.00 -10.12
C VAL A 76 -18.03 13.84 -11.09
N GLU A 77 -16.70 13.88 -10.92
CA GLU A 77 -15.77 14.64 -11.78
C GLU A 77 -15.78 14.18 -13.24
N GLU A 78 -15.86 12.87 -13.46
CA GLU A 78 -15.85 12.27 -14.80
C GLU A 78 -17.26 11.98 -15.34
N GLY A 79 -18.30 12.20 -14.53
CA GLY A 79 -19.69 11.93 -14.89
C GLY A 79 -19.98 10.46 -15.16
N ARG A 80 -19.20 9.54 -14.57
CA ARG A 80 -19.29 8.08 -14.81
C ARG A 80 -19.34 7.34 -13.50
N ARG A 81 -20.34 6.48 -13.32
CA ARG A 81 -20.43 5.65 -12.13
C ARG A 81 -19.54 4.42 -12.25
N VAL A 82 -19.16 3.85 -11.13
CA VAL A 82 -18.52 2.54 -11.07
C VAL A 82 -19.58 1.49 -11.35
N LYS A 83 -19.46 0.83 -12.50
CA LYS A 83 -20.32 -0.27 -12.90
C LYS A 83 -20.05 -1.51 -12.07
N ARG A 84 -18.76 -1.79 -11.81
CA ARG A 84 -18.33 -3.02 -11.14
C ARG A 84 -17.00 -2.86 -10.43
N ILE A 85 -16.93 -3.41 -9.21
CA ILE A 85 -15.68 -3.70 -8.50
C ILE A 85 -15.73 -5.19 -8.19
N GLN A 86 -14.83 -5.98 -8.77
CA GLN A 86 -14.81 -7.42 -8.58
C GLN A 86 -13.39 -7.94 -8.35
N SER A 87 -13.24 -8.81 -7.37
CA SER A 87 -11.99 -9.49 -7.05
C SER A 87 -12.03 -10.93 -7.57
N TYR A 88 -10.91 -11.42 -8.09
CA TYR A 88 -10.74 -12.80 -8.54
C TYR A 88 -9.52 -13.41 -7.87
N PRO A 89 -9.60 -14.66 -7.37
CA PRO A 89 -8.44 -15.35 -6.82
C PRO A 89 -7.47 -15.69 -7.96
N LEU A 90 -6.20 -15.32 -7.78
CA LEU A 90 -5.08 -15.77 -8.61
C LEU A 90 -4.45 -17.03 -8.02
N GLU A 91 -4.27 -17.03 -6.69
CA GLU A 91 -3.66 -18.12 -5.94
C GLU A 91 -4.41 -18.25 -4.61
N ARG A 92 -4.85 -19.47 -4.27
CA ARG A 92 -5.49 -19.74 -2.97
C ARG A 92 -4.44 -20.21 -1.96
N PRO A 93 -4.55 -19.81 -0.69
CA PRO A 93 -3.60 -20.21 0.33
C PRO A 93 -3.71 -21.72 0.60
N THR A 94 -2.58 -22.41 0.52
CA THR A 94 -2.45 -23.84 0.84
C THR A 94 -1.16 -24.09 1.61
N GLN A 95 -1.04 -25.22 2.29
CA GLN A 95 0.22 -25.59 2.93
C GLN A 95 1.39 -25.65 1.93
N LYS A 96 1.13 -26.10 0.69
CA LYS A 96 2.15 -26.23 -0.35
C LYS A 96 2.77 -24.90 -0.78
N ASN A 97 2.01 -23.80 -0.75
CA ASN A 97 2.47 -22.47 -1.11
C ASN A 97 2.76 -21.58 0.10
N ASN A 98 2.99 -22.16 1.28
CA ASN A 98 3.18 -21.44 2.54
C ASN A 98 2.04 -20.47 2.86
N TYR A 99 0.81 -20.87 2.51
CA TYR A 99 -0.40 -20.08 2.66
C TYR A 99 -0.35 -18.72 1.96
N LEU A 100 0.35 -18.62 0.82
CA LEU A 100 0.34 -17.43 -0.01
C LEU A 100 -1.02 -17.31 -0.72
N ALA A 101 -1.65 -16.15 -0.62
CA ALA A 101 -2.86 -15.79 -1.34
C ALA A 101 -2.59 -14.63 -2.30
N GLY A 102 -3.14 -14.73 -3.51
CA GLY A 102 -3.07 -13.70 -4.54
C GLY A 102 -4.46 -13.40 -5.08
N PHE A 103 -4.79 -12.12 -5.24
CA PHE A 103 -6.06 -11.66 -5.80
C PHE A 103 -5.82 -10.57 -6.82
N LYS A 104 -6.65 -10.54 -7.87
CA LYS A 104 -6.73 -9.45 -8.83
C LYS A 104 -8.07 -8.74 -8.67
N CYS A 105 -8.04 -7.44 -8.43
CA CYS A 105 -9.25 -6.62 -8.43
C CYS A 105 -9.37 -5.88 -9.77
N VAL A 106 -10.58 -5.83 -10.32
CA VAL A 106 -10.94 -5.09 -11.54
C VAL A 106 -12.04 -4.09 -11.19
N ILE A 107 -11.81 -2.83 -11.56
CA ILE A 107 -12.76 -1.73 -11.44
C ILE A 107 -13.13 -1.28 -12.86
N GLU A 108 -14.42 -1.37 -13.17
CA GLU A 108 -15.00 -1.00 -14.45
C GLU A 108 -15.97 0.18 -14.23
N PHE A 109 -15.77 1.26 -14.97
CA PHE A 109 -16.68 2.39 -14.99
C PHE A 109 -17.78 2.19 -16.04
N GLU A 110 -18.97 2.73 -15.77
CA GLU A 110 -20.02 2.87 -16.76
C GLU A 110 -19.51 3.67 -17.95
N ASP A 111 -19.98 3.27 -19.12
CA ASP A 111 -19.72 4.01 -20.33
C ASP A 111 -20.74 5.13 -20.52
N ASP A 112 -20.32 6.18 -21.20
CA ASP A 112 -21.22 7.24 -21.62
C ASP A 112 -22.09 6.73 -22.78
N THR A 113 -23.40 6.99 -22.75
CA THR A 113 -24.33 6.59 -23.80
C THR A 113 -23.92 7.10 -25.19
N GLU A 114 -23.28 8.26 -25.28
CA GLU A 114 -22.74 8.76 -26.56
C GLU A 114 -21.50 7.98 -27.02
N ARG A 115 -20.63 7.58 -26.09
CA ARG A 115 -19.45 6.76 -26.41
C ARG A 115 -19.84 5.35 -26.77
N GLU A 116 -20.88 4.81 -26.15
CA GLU A 116 -21.39 3.48 -26.46
C GLU A 116 -21.93 3.44 -27.89
N LYS A 117 -22.69 4.47 -28.31
CA LYS A 117 -23.13 4.64 -29.70
C LYS A 117 -21.96 4.73 -30.68
N LYS A 118 -20.97 5.60 -30.39
CA LYS A 118 -19.76 5.74 -31.22
C LYS A 118 -18.97 4.43 -31.30
N ARG A 119 -18.88 3.69 -30.19
CA ARG A 119 -18.24 2.37 -30.15
C ARG A 119 -18.99 1.39 -31.05
N ALA A 120 -20.31 1.33 -30.95
CA ALA A 120 -21.13 0.46 -31.77
C ALA A 120 -20.97 0.78 -33.27
N GLU A 121 -20.94 2.06 -33.64
CA GLU A 121 -20.69 2.51 -35.02
C GLU A 121 -19.31 2.03 -35.52
N VAL A 122 -18.25 2.25 -34.74
CA VAL A 122 -16.88 1.81 -35.08
C VAL A 122 -16.79 0.29 -35.19
N VAL A 123 -17.44 -0.46 -34.30
CA VAL A 123 -17.48 -1.92 -34.36
C VAL A 123 -18.22 -2.38 -35.62
N ILE A 124 -19.38 -1.80 -35.93
CA ILE A 124 -20.15 -2.14 -37.13
C ILE A 124 -19.33 -1.86 -38.40
N GLU A 125 -18.64 -0.72 -38.45
CA GLU A 125 -17.79 -0.36 -39.59
C GLU A 125 -16.58 -1.30 -39.71
N ALA A 126 -15.92 -1.64 -38.61
CA ALA A 126 -14.79 -2.57 -38.61
C ALA A 126 -15.23 -4.00 -39.00
N VAL A 127 -16.39 -4.46 -38.54
CA VAL A 127 -16.98 -5.75 -38.94
C VAL A 127 -17.32 -5.75 -40.43
N LYS A 128 -17.91 -4.67 -40.97
CA LYS A 128 -18.17 -4.53 -42.41
C LYS A 128 -16.89 -4.58 -43.25
N ASN A 129 -15.78 -4.10 -42.69
CA ASN A 129 -14.46 -4.16 -43.30
C ASN A 129 -13.70 -5.48 -43.04
N ASN A 130 -14.39 -6.53 -42.57
CA ASN A 130 -13.84 -7.86 -42.27
C ASN A 130 -12.64 -7.83 -41.30
N LYS A 131 -12.64 -6.91 -40.33
CA LYS A 131 -11.62 -6.86 -39.28
C LYS A 131 -11.80 -8.00 -38.28
N SER A 132 -10.68 -8.55 -37.82
CA SER A 132 -10.66 -9.55 -36.75
C SER A 132 -11.03 -8.93 -35.39
N PRO A 133 -11.51 -9.73 -34.42
CA PRO A 133 -11.81 -9.23 -33.07
C PRO A 133 -10.64 -8.49 -32.40
N GLU A 134 -9.41 -9.00 -32.56
CA GLU A 134 -8.20 -8.39 -32.00
C GLU A 134 -7.87 -7.03 -32.63
N GLU A 135 -8.13 -6.87 -33.93
CA GLU A 135 -7.99 -5.57 -34.60
C GLU A 135 -9.07 -4.59 -34.14
N ILE A 136 -10.30 -5.05 -33.95
CA ILE A 136 -11.40 -4.22 -33.44
C ILE A 136 -11.05 -3.72 -32.03
N GLU A 137 -10.54 -4.58 -31.15
CA GLU A 137 -10.07 -4.18 -29.82
C GLU A 137 -8.99 -3.10 -29.88
N LYS A 138 -7.98 -3.27 -30.75
CA LYS A 138 -6.95 -2.26 -30.96
C LYS A 138 -7.52 -0.93 -31.48
N ILE A 139 -8.46 -0.97 -32.41
CA ILE A 139 -9.12 0.24 -32.93
C ILE A 139 -9.87 0.97 -31.81
N LEU A 140 -10.61 0.24 -30.99
CA LEU A 140 -11.36 0.82 -29.86
C LEU A 140 -10.44 1.40 -28.78
N GLU A 141 -9.32 0.71 -28.50
CA GLU A 141 -8.32 1.18 -27.55
C GLU A 141 -7.64 2.46 -28.03
N VAL A 142 -7.18 2.49 -29.29
CA VAL A 142 -6.55 3.67 -29.90
C VAL A 142 -7.52 4.85 -29.98
N SER A 143 -8.79 4.57 -30.27
CA SER A 143 -9.85 5.59 -30.34
C SER A 143 -10.29 6.10 -28.96
N GLY A 144 -9.80 5.53 -27.86
CA GLY A 144 -10.19 5.90 -26.49
C GLY A 144 -11.66 5.61 -26.18
N LEU A 145 -12.26 4.69 -26.95
CA LEU A 145 -13.65 4.27 -26.83
C LEU A 145 -13.81 3.05 -25.93
N THR A 146 -12.74 2.46 -25.40
CA THR A 146 -12.83 1.44 -24.35
C THR A 146 -13.28 2.07 -23.02
N PRO A 147 -14.18 1.41 -22.25
CA PRO A 147 -14.49 1.86 -20.91
C PRO A 147 -13.21 1.87 -20.08
N PRO A 148 -13.02 2.86 -19.18
CA PRO A 148 -11.90 2.84 -18.27
C PRO A 148 -11.98 1.60 -17.37
N VAL A 149 -11.03 0.69 -17.54
CA VAL A 149 -10.86 -0.48 -16.69
C VAL A 149 -9.53 -0.36 -15.97
N TYR A 150 -9.58 -0.41 -14.64
CA TYR A 150 -8.40 -0.40 -13.80
C TYR A 150 -8.29 -1.74 -13.09
N SER A 151 -7.10 -2.32 -13.07
CA SER A 151 -6.89 -3.56 -12.33
C SER A 151 -5.55 -3.58 -11.63
N ALA A 152 -5.51 -4.25 -10.49
CA ALA A 152 -4.29 -4.43 -9.72
C ALA A 152 -4.34 -5.75 -8.94
N GLU A 153 -3.15 -6.21 -8.58
CA GLU A 153 -2.97 -7.44 -7.80
C GLU A 153 -2.58 -7.14 -6.36
N GLY A 154 -3.11 -7.94 -5.45
CA GLY A 154 -2.77 -7.95 -4.03
C GLY A 154 -2.30 -9.34 -3.64
N TRP A 155 -1.15 -9.39 -2.98
CA TRP A 155 -0.53 -10.63 -2.51
C TRP A 155 -0.35 -10.56 -0.99
N CYS A 156 -0.65 -11.64 -0.31
CA CYS A 156 -0.54 -11.73 1.14
C CYS A 156 -0.13 -13.14 1.56
N SER A 157 0.79 -13.24 2.52
CA SER A 157 1.11 -14.45 3.27
C SER A 157 0.99 -14.19 4.77
N PRO A 158 0.93 -15.23 5.61
CA PRO A 158 0.92 -15.06 7.06
C PRO A 158 2.10 -14.21 7.56
N LYS A 159 3.28 -14.38 6.94
CA LYS A 159 4.49 -13.60 7.28
C LYS A 159 4.35 -12.11 7.01
N SER A 160 3.61 -11.73 5.96
CA SER A 160 3.40 -10.32 5.59
C SER A 160 2.31 -9.61 6.41
N SER A 161 1.48 -10.38 7.14
CA SER A 161 0.31 -9.89 7.89
C SER A 161 0.25 -10.51 9.28
N LYS A 162 1.41 -10.62 9.95
CA LYS A 162 1.56 -11.30 11.25
C LYS A 162 0.48 -10.90 12.26
N ALA A 163 0.21 -9.59 12.37
CA ALA A 163 -0.72 -9.01 13.33
C ALA A 163 -2.14 -9.62 13.32
N ILE A 164 -2.57 -10.17 12.18
CA ILE A 164 -3.93 -10.72 12.03
C ILE A 164 -3.96 -12.12 11.42
N ALA A 165 -2.86 -12.62 10.87
CA ALA A 165 -2.83 -13.90 10.17
C ALA A 165 -2.69 -15.12 11.09
N TYR A 166 -2.58 -14.92 12.40
CA TYR A 166 -2.40 -15.98 13.37
C TYR A 166 -3.35 -15.85 14.55
N GLU A 167 -3.75 -16.98 15.10
CA GLU A 167 -4.20 -17.04 16.49
C GLU A 167 -3.00 -16.88 17.42
N TYR A 168 -3.19 -16.15 18.51
CA TYR A 168 -2.13 -15.88 19.47
C TYR A 168 -2.46 -16.54 20.81
N GLN A 169 -1.53 -17.36 21.30
CA GLN A 169 -1.62 -17.99 22.62
C GLN A 169 -0.52 -17.44 23.53
N TYR A 170 -0.80 -17.30 24.82
CA TYR A 170 0.22 -16.87 25.78
C TYR A 170 1.19 -18.02 26.04
N SER A 171 2.48 -17.82 25.81
CA SER A 171 3.52 -18.76 26.17
C SER A 171 4.09 -18.37 27.53
N GLU A 172 3.97 -19.26 28.52
CA GLU A 172 4.58 -19.07 29.84
C GLU A 172 6.12 -19.06 29.76
N GLU A 173 6.70 -19.84 28.84
CA GLU A 173 8.15 -19.92 28.62
C GLU A 173 8.72 -18.61 28.07
N GLN A 174 8.01 -17.98 27.12
CA GLN A 174 8.46 -16.73 26.51
C GLN A 174 7.85 -15.47 27.14
N GLN A 175 6.96 -15.64 28.14
CA GLN A 175 6.19 -14.58 28.81
C GLN A 175 5.53 -13.59 27.82
N LYS A 176 5.09 -14.10 26.67
CA LYS A 176 4.48 -13.29 25.59
C LYS A 176 3.49 -14.08 24.77
N LYS A 177 2.64 -13.36 24.04
CA LYS A 177 1.75 -13.95 23.03
C LYS A 177 2.56 -14.41 21.82
N VAL A 178 2.46 -15.69 21.50
CA VAL A 178 3.14 -16.32 20.35
C VAL A 178 2.12 -16.80 19.32
N PRO A 179 2.46 -16.77 18.02
CA PRO A 179 1.61 -17.32 16.97
C PRO A 179 1.40 -18.83 17.17
N SER A 180 0.14 -19.29 17.09
CA SER A 180 -0.25 -20.69 17.23
C SER A 180 -0.73 -21.27 15.89
N SER A 181 -1.99 -21.01 15.51
CA SER A 181 -2.56 -21.49 14.25
C SER A 181 -2.65 -20.35 13.22
N ILE A 182 -2.66 -20.69 11.93
CA ILE A 182 -2.82 -19.71 10.84
C ILE A 182 -4.30 -19.51 10.54
N LEU A 183 -4.72 -18.25 10.55
CA LEU A 183 -6.06 -17.82 10.16
C LEU A 183 -6.09 -17.56 8.64
N VAL A 184 -6.45 -18.59 7.88
CA VAL A 184 -6.41 -18.59 6.41
C VAL A 184 -7.32 -17.53 5.81
N GLU A 185 -8.51 -17.36 6.40
CA GLU A 185 -9.51 -16.37 6.01
C GLU A 185 -8.95 -14.95 6.09
N ASN A 186 -8.15 -14.66 7.13
CA ASN A 186 -7.52 -13.34 7.29
C ASN A 186 -6.45 -13.09 6.23
N VAL A 187 -5.72 -14.13 5.80
CA VAL A 187 -4.76 -14.01 4.70
C VAL A 187 -5.47 -13.73 3.37
N ILE A 188 -6.60 -14.41 3.10
CA ILE A 188 -7.43 -14.19 1.91
C ILE A 188 -7.98 -12.77 1.91
N MET A 189 -8.62 -12.36 3.02
CA MET A 189 -9.19 -11.03 3.20
C MET A 189 -8.14 -9.93 2.96
N MET A 190 -6.91 -10.12 3.45
CA MET A 190 -5.84 -9.16 3.24
C MET A 190 -5.33 -9.11 1.81
N ALA A 191 -5.17 -10.26 1.14
CA ALA A 191 -4.79 -10.27 -0.27
C ALA A 191 -5.84 -9.54 -1.12
N GLU A 192 -7.11 -9.82 -0.89
CA GLU A 192 -8.22 -9.14 -1.55
C GLU A 192 -8.25 -7.64 -1.26
N THR A 193 -8.11 -7.23 0.00
CA THR A 193 -8.11 -5.81 0.40
C THR A 193 -6.95 -5.07 -0.24
N LYS A 194 -5.75 -5.65 -0.29
CA LYS A 194 -4.60 -5.06 -0.99
C LYS A 194 -4.87 -4.90 -2.48
N ALA A 195 -5.49 -5.90 -3.12
CA ALA A 195 -5.84 -5.84 -4.54
C ALA A 195 -6.85 -4.70 -4.82
N GLN A 196 -7.90 -4.62 -4.01
CA GLN A 196 -8.92 -3.57 -4.09
C GLN A 196 -8.31 -2.18 -3.90
N ASN A 197 -7.57 -1.97 -2.81
CA ASN A 197 -6.95 -0.67 -2.52
C ASN A 197 -6.03 -0.22 -3.66
N ARG A 198 -5.21 -1.12 -4.21
CA ARG A 198 -4.35 -0.82 -5.36
C ARG A 198 -5.15 -0.45 -6.60
N ALA A 199 -6.19 -1.21 -6.92
CA ALA A 199 -7.03 -0.92 -8.08
C ALA A 199 -7.73 0.44 -7.94
N ILE A 200 -8.24 0.76 -6.74
CA ILE A 200 -8.86 2.07 -6.46
C ILE A 200 -7.83 3.19 -6.57
N ARG A 201 -6.62 3.00 -6.06
CA ARG A 201 -5.53 3.99 -6.20
C ARG A 201 -5.18 4.25 -7.67
N LEU A 202 -5.08 3.20 -8.48
CA LEU A 202 -4.87 3.33 -9.92
C LEU A 202 -6.02 4.09 -10.59
N ALA A 203 -7.27 3.73 -10.28
CA ALA A 203 -8.45 4.41 -10.82
C ALA A 203 -8.48 5.89 -10.45
N THR A 204 -8.15 6.22 -9.21
CA THR A 204 -8.23 7.58 -8.65
C THR A 204 -7.00 8.44 -8.89
N GLY A 205 -5.89 7.84 -9.32
CA GLY A 205 -4.59 8.52 -9.42
C GLY A 205 -4.00 8.88 -8.06
N THR A 206 -4.38 8.17 -7.00
CA THR A 206 -3.92 8.46 -5.63
C THR A 206 -2.49 7.93 -5.41
N GLY A 207 -1.54 8.84 -5.19
CA GLY A 207 -0.12 8.52 -5.02
C GLY A 207 0.27 7.97 -3.64
N ILE A 208 -0.58 8.16 -2.62
CA ILE A 208 -0.35 7.68 -1.25
C ILE A 208 -0.67 6.18 -1.16
N THR A 209 0.23 5.39 -0.58
CA THR A 209 0.05 3.95 -0.37
C THR A 209 -1.00 3.67 0.72
N SER A 210 -1.78 2.60 0.56
CA SER A 210 -2.72 2.21 1.62
C SER A 210 -2.01 1.52 2.80
N LEU A 211 -2.59 1.63 3.98
CA LEU A 211 -2.02 1.05 5.20
C LEU A 211 -1.87 -0.47 5.09
N GLU A 212 -2.86 -1.13 4.51
CA GLU A 212 -2.94 -2.59 4.38
C GLU A 212 -1.88 -3.13 3.39
N GLU A 213 -1.32 -2.29 2.54
CA GLU A 213 -0.25 -2.65 1.61
C GLU A 213 1.15 -2.62 2.22
N VAL A 214 1.30 -2.11 3.44
CA VAL A 214 2.59 -2.06 4.14
C VAL A 214 3.04 -3.48 4.46
N ILE A 215 4.28 -3.80 4.09
CA ILE A 215 4.94 -5.02 4.54
C ILE A 215 5.57 -4.70 5.88
N TYR A 216 4.99 -5.24 6.96
CA TYR A 216 5.60 -5.17 8.28
C TYR A 216 6.81 -6.09 8.30
N SER A 217 8.01 -5.50 8.28
CA SER A 217 9.21 -6.16 8.77
C SER A 217 9.29 -5.86 10.26
N GLU A 218 9.46 -6.89 11.08
CA GLU A 218 9.92 -6.65 12.46
C GLU A 218 11.27 -5.94 12.36
N PRO A 219 11.53 -4.92 13.18
CA PRO A 219 12.89 -4.44 13.32
C PRO A 219 13.74 -5.63 13.76
N GLU A 220 14.79 -5.96 12.99
CA GLU A 220 15.82 -6.85 13.49
C GLU A 220 16.27 -6.26 14.82
N GLU A 221 16.16 -7.04 15.91
CA GLU A 221 16.77 -6.65 17.17
C GLU A 221 18.21 -6.25 16.85
N PRO A 222 18.68 -5.06 17.29
CA PRO A 222 20.03 -4.63 16.99
C PRO A 222 20.94 -5.75 17.47
N LYS A 223 21.61 -6.43 16.53
CA LYS A 223 22.71 -7.33 16.86
C LYS A 223 23.63 -6.48 17.71
N ARG A 224 23.72 -6.80 19.01
CA ARG A 224 24.75 -6.22 19.86
C ARG A 224 26.05 -6.66 19.21
N GLU A 225 26.64 -5.79 18.39
CA GLU A 225 28.05 -5.94 18.06
C GLU A 225 28.74 -5.94 19.41
N GLU A 226 29.29 -7.10 19.78
CA GLU A 226 30.24 -7.17 20.87
C GLU A 226 31.34 -6.19 20.50
N VAL A 227 31.30 -5.01 21.13
CA VAL A 227 32.41 -4.07 21.12
C VAL A 227 33.56 -4.85 21.72
N LYS A 228 34.42 -5.43 20.88
CA LYS A 228 35.73 -5.91 21.30
C LYS A 228 36.39 -4.70 21.92
N LYS A 229 36.44 -4.69 23.26
CA LYS A 229 37.20 -3.68 23.99
C LYS A 229 38.59 -3.67 23.36
N PRO A 230 39.08 -2.52 22.88
CA PRO A 230 40.46 -2.46 22.43
C PRO A 230 41.33 -2.87 23.61
N THR A 231 42.12 -3.92 23.43
CA THR A 231 43.20 -4.28 24.35
C THR A 231 44.16 -3.10 24.30
N ILE A 232 44.18 -2.31 25.37
CA ILE A 232 45.17 -1.26 25.53
C ILE A 232 46.43 -1.99 26.01
N ASP A 233 47.41 -2.15 25.12
CA ASP A 233 48.76 -2.53 25.50
C ASP A 233 49.36 -1.37 26.28
N VAL A 234 49.29 -1.48 27.61
CA VAL A 234 49.96 -0.57 28.53
C VAL A 234 51.39 -1.05 28.67
N ASP A 235 52.31 -0.54 27.84
CA ASP A 235 53.76 -0.64 28.08
C ASP A 235 54.53 0.41 27.26
N ILE A 236 54.37 1.69 27.59
CA ILE A 236 55.33 2.74 27.19
C ILE A 236 55.45 3.77 28.31
N PHE A 237 56.11 3.40 29.42
CA PHE A 237 56.91 4.32 30.23
C PHE A 237 58.00 3.50 30.94
N GLU A 238 59.00 3.07 30.18
CA GLU A 238 60.29 2.73 30.76
C GLU A 238 60.86 3.98 31.44
N LYS A 239 60.93 3.92 32.78
CA LYS A 239 61.76 4.80 33.60
C LYS A 239 63.19 4.79 33.08
N LYS A 240 63.66 5.91 32.52
CA LYS A 240 65.08 6.26 32.57
C LYS A 240 65.35 7.00 33.88
N GLU A 241 65.60 6.25 34.95
CA GLU A 241 66.27 6.78 36.14
C GLU A 241 67.77 6.50 36.03
N GLY A 242 68.54 7.58 35.80
CA GLY A 242 69.82 7.85 36.46
C GLY A 242 70.99 6.91 36.22
N GLU A 243 71.85 7.30 35.27
CA GLU A 243 73.27 6.95 35.31
C GLU A 243 73.90 7.48 36.61
N LYS A 244 74.54 6.56 37.35
CA LYS A 244 75.47 6.87 38.43
C LYS A 244 76.79 7.35 37.84
N LYS A 245 77.32 8.47 38.33
CA LYS A 245 78.68 8.60 38.85
C LYS A 245 78.83 9.86 39.68
#